data_AF-A0A3B0T8T6-F1
#
_entry.id   AF-A0A3B0T8T6-F1
#
_cell.length_a   1.000
_cell.length_b   1.000
_cell.length_c   1.000
_cell.angle_alpha   90.00
_cell.angle_beta   90.00
_cell.angle_gamma   90.00
#
_symmetry.space_group_name_H-M   'P 1'
#
loop_
_entity.id
_entity.type
_entity.pdbx_description
1 polymer ?
#
loop_
_entity_poly.entity_id
_entity_poly.type
_entity_poly.pdbx_seq_one_letter_code
_entity_poly.pdbx_strand_id
1 'polypeptide(L)'
;SKEYWGLKTLAYRIRKNRKGHYSLFNIEAPHAAMEEMERQMRINEDILRFLTLRVEKLNDGPSVMMQKRDRDDRSDRRPRR
;
A
#
# COMPACT_ATOMS: atom_id res chain seq x y z
N SER A 1 -10.48 5.72 -1.53
CA SER A 1 -9.64 5.68 -0.30
C SER A 1 -8.17 5.53 -0.69
N LYS A 2 -7.25 6.30 -0.09
CA LYS A 2 -5.79 6.22 -0.30
C LYS A 2 -5.11 6.00 1.04
N GLU A 3 -4.29 4.96 1.14
CA GLU A 3 -3.56 4.65 2.36
C GLU A 3 -2.06 4.57 2.11
N TYR A 4 -1.30 5.18 3.01
CA TYR A 4 0.15 5.07 3.02
C TYR A 4 0.60 4.22 4.20
N TRP A 5 1.13 3.04 3.91
CA TRP A 5 1.57 2.09 4.94
C TRP A 5 3.01 2.33 5.39
N GLY A 6 3.73 3.30 4.80
CA GLY A 6 5.09 3.62 5.19
C GLY A 6 6.14 2.66 4.62
N LEU A 7 7.35 2.80 5.13
CA LEU A 7 8.49 1.96 4.80
C LEU A 7 8.37 0.60 5.48
N LYS A 8 8.44 -0.49 4.71
CA LYS A 8 8.43 -1.87 5.22
C LYS A 8 9.61 -2.65 4.65
N THR A 9 10.10 -3.62 5.43
CA THR A 9 11.11 -4.59 4.97
C THR A 9 10.45 -5.59 4.02
N LEU A 10 11.07 -5.80 2.86
CA LEU A 10 10.59 -6.76 1.86
C LEU A 10 10.93 -8.19 2.32
N ALA A 11 10.06 -9.15 2.00
CA ALA A 11 10.32 -10.57 2.30
C ALA A 11 11.58 -11.10 1.61
N TYR A 12 11.90 -10.56 0.44
CA TYR A 12 13.13 -10.80 -0.31
C TYR A 12 13.53 -9.54 -1.08
N ARG A 13 14.77 -9.51 -1.55
CA ARG A 13 15.35 -8.37 -2.25
C ARG A 13 14.71 -8.22 -3.64
N ILE A 14 14.21 -7.03 -3.96
CA ILE A 14 13.67 -6.69 -5.28
C ILE A 14 14.50 -5.54 -5.84
N ARG A 15 15.03 -5.69 -7.06
CA ARG A 15 15.92 -4.69 -7.69
C ARG A 15 16.98 -4.15 -6.71
N LYS A 16 17.66 -5.05 -5.99
CA LYS A 16 18.67 -4.77 -4.94
C LYS A 16 18.14 -4.09 -3.65
N ASN A 17 16.91 -3.62 -3.61
CA ASN A 17 16.29 -3.01 -2.44
C ASN A 17 15.81 -4.05 -1.40
N ARG A 18 16.01 -3.74 -0.11
CA ARG A 18 15.54 -4.55 1.04
C ARG A 18 14.34 -3.94 1.76
N LYS A 19 14.06 -2.66 1.53
CA LYS A 19 12.93 -1.93 2.07
C LYS A 19 12.20 -1.22 0.93
N GLY A 20 10.91 -1.00 1.10
CA GLY A 20 10.08 -0.30 0.13
C GLY A 20 8.94 0.43 0.80
N HIS A 21 8.51 1.52 0.18
CA HIS A 21 7.32 2.25 0.59
C HIS A 21 6.09 1.57 0.03
N TYR A 22 5.13 1.23 0.89
CA TYR A 22 3.87 0.61 0.49
C TYR A 22 2.74 1.63 0.54
N SER A 23 1.95 1.66 -0.53
CA SER A 23 0.71 2.44 -0.60
C SER A 23 -0.39 1.56 -1.19
N LEU A 24 -1.61 1.75 -0.71
CA LEU A 24 -2.82 1.12 -1.22
C LEU A 24 -3.74 2.23 -1.77
N PHE A 25 -4.34 1.96 -2.92
CA PHE A 25 -5.30 2.86 -3.55
C PHE A 25 -6.56 2.09 -3.93
N ASN A 26 -7.71 2.60 -3.51
CA ASN A 26 -9.02 2.19 -4.02
C ASN A 26 -9.44 3.21 -5.06
N ILE A 27 -9.37 2.79 -6.33
CA ILE A 27 -9.56 3.64 -7.50
C ILE A 27 -10.79 3.16 -8.25
N GLU A 28 -11.68 4.10 -8.57
CA GLU A 28 -12.75 3.90 -9.53
C GLU A 28 -12.36 4.63 -10.81
N ALA A 29 -12.09 3.87 -11.87
CA ALA A 29 -11.67 4.44 -13.14
C ALA A 29 -12.04 3.50 -14.31
N PRO A 30 -12.25 4.05 -15.52
CA PRO A 30 -12.38 3.25 -16.73
C PRO A 30 -11.11 2.45 -17.04
N HIS A 31 -11.25 1.35 -17.77
CA HIS A 31 -10.14 0.46 -18.12
C HIS A 31 -8.97 1.19 -18.81
N ALA A 32 -9.27 2.07 -19.77
CA ALA A 32 -8.25 2.82 -20.51
C ALA A 32 -7.37 3.69 -19.60
N ALA A 33 -7.95 4.29 -18.55
CA ALA A 33 -7.19 5.09 -17.59
C ALA A 33 -6.26 4.22 -16.72
N MET A 34 -6.71 3.01 -16.34
CA MET A 34 -5.90 2.05 -15.59
C MET A 34 -4.74 1.52 -16.42
N GLU A 35 -4.96 1.23 -17.71
CA GLU A 35 -3.91 0.75 -18.62
C GLU A 35 -2.80 1.80 -18.81
N GLU A 36 -3.16 3.06 -19.02
CA GLU A 36 -2.18 4.13 -19.13
C GLU A 36 -1.42 4.34 -17.81
N MET A 37 -2.10 4.25 -16.67
CA MET A 37 -1.45 4.33 -15.36
C MET A 37 -0.42 3.21 -15.17
N GLU A 38 -0.77 1.97 -15.51
CA GLU A 38 0.14 0.82 -15.43
C GLU A 38 1.35 0.98 -16.37
N ARG A 39 1.13 1.53 -17.57
CA ARG A 39 2.22 1.85 -18.50
C ARG A 39 3.21 2.83 -17.88
N GLN A 40 2.73 3.90 -17.27
CA GLN A 40 3.56 4.90 -16.58
C GLN A 40 4.31 4.26 -15.39
N MET A 41 3.62 3.45 -14.58
CA MET A 41 4.23 2.79 -13.43
C MET A 41 5.34 1.82 -13.82
N ARG A 42 5.22 1.15 -14.97
CA ARG A 42 6.24 0.24 -15.49
C ARG A 42 7.52 0.96 -15.93
N ILE A 43 7.38 2.17 -16.47
CA ILE A 43 8.50 3.00 -16.94
C ILE A 43 9.20 3.69 -15.77
N ASN A 44 8.47 4.00 -14.70
CA ASN A 44 9.03 4.66 -13.53
C ASN A 44 9.98 3.73 -12.75
N GLU A 45 11.25 4.13 -12.64
CA GLU A 45 12.30 3.37 -11.95
C GLU A 45 12.13 3.35 -10.43
N ASP A 46 11.47 4.36 -9.84
CA ASP A 46 11.21 4.48 -8.41
C ASP A 46 10.17 3.45 -7.93
N ILE A 47 9.37 2.91 -8.85
CA ILE A 47 8.37 1.90 -8.54
C ILE A 47 8.99 0.51 -8.67
N LEU A 48 9.21 -0.14 -7.52
CA LEU A 48 9.79 -1.49 -7.48
C LEU A 48 8.83 -2.56 -8.02
N ARG A 49 7.54 -2.44 -7.70
CA ARG A 49 6.47 -3.37 -8.09
C ARG A 49 5.12 -2.72 -7.83
N PHE A 50 4.16 -2.99 -8.72
CA PHE A 50 2.75 -2.67 -8.54
C PHE A 50 1.89 -3.91 -8.78
N LEU A 51 0.67 -3.90 -8.26
CA LEU A 51 -0.34 -4.93 -8.47
C LEU A 51 -1.70 -4.25 -8.54
N THR A 52 -2.39 -4.45 -9.65
CA THR A 52 -3.77 -3.98 -9.84
C THR A 52 -4.71 -5.16 -9.70
N LEU A 53 -5.77 -5.00 -8.91
CA LEU A 53 -6.81 -6.01 -8.72
C LEU A 53 -8.16 -5.41 -9.08
N ARG A 54 -8.92 -6.10 -9.93
CA ARG A 54 -10.32 -5.76 -10.17
C ARG A 54 -11.16 -6.33 -9.04
N VAL A 55 -11.95 -5.49 -8.41
CA VAL A 55 -12.92 -5.87 -7.38
C VAL A 55 -14.32 -5.47 -7.81
N GLU A 56 -15.34 -6.17 -7.31
CA GLU A 56 -16.73 -5.85 -7.61
C GLU A 56 -17.19 -4.56 -6.91
N LYS A 57 -16.70 -4.33 -5.70
CA LYS A 57 -16.98 -3.12 -4.91
C LYS A 57 -15.74 -2.66 -4.18
N LEU A 58 -15.51 -1.35 -4.17
CA LEU A 58 -14.45 -0.73 -3.39
C LEU A 58 -14.83 -0.74 -1.90
N ASN A 59 -13.86 -1.09 -1.05
CA ASN A 59 -14.05 -1.03 0.39
C ASN A 59 -13.72 0.38 0.90
N ASP A 60 -14.62 0.96 1.70
CA ASP A 60 -14.44 2.29 2.29
C ASP A 60 -13.77 2.26 3.68
N GLY A 61 -13.72 1.07 4.30
CA GLY A 61 -13.09 0.89 5.60
C GLY A 61 -11.55 0.85 5.54
N PRO A 62 -10.87 1.09 6.67
CA PRO A 62 -9.41 1.03 6.74
C PRO A 62 -8.93 -0.40 6.47
N SER A 63 -7.83 -0.54 5.75
CA SER A 63 -7.20 -1.84 5.52
C SER A 63 -6.74 -2.49 6.83
N VAL A 64 -6.57 -3.81 6.82
CA VAL A 64 -6.03 -4.58 7.96
C VAL A 64 -4.67 -4.03 8.41
N MET A 65 -3.87 -3.51 7.47
CA MET A 65 -2.57 -2.92 7.78
C MET A 65 -2.68 -1.62 8.59
N MET A 66 -3.69 -0.79 8.32
CA MET A 66 -3.97 0.42 9.11
C MET A 66 -4.63 0.08 10.45
N GLN A 67 -5.58 -0.85 10.46
CA GLN A 67 -6.27 -1.29 11.68
C GLN A 67 -5.34 -1.91 12.75
N LYS A 68 -4.20 -2.50 12.35
CA LYS A 68 -3.21 -3.03 13.29
C LYS A 68 -2.43 -1.93 13.99
N ARG A 69 -2.05 -0.86 13.28
CA ARG A 69 -1.30 0.27 13.87
C ARG A 69 -2.07 0.94 14.99
N ASP A 70 -3.36 1.21 14.77
CA ASP A 70 -4.22 1.85 15.78
C ASP A 70 -4.35 1.01 17.08
N ARG A 71 -4.12 -0.31 17.00
CA ARG A 71 -4.12 -1.19 18.18
C ARG A 71 -2.79 -1.15 18.93
N ASP A 72 -1.67 -1.15 18.22
CA ASP A 72 -0.34 -1.12 18.85
C ASP A 72 -0.11 0.21 19.59
N ASP A 73 -0.53 1.35 19.01
CA ASP A 73 -0.41 2.68 19.64
C ASP A 73 -1.22 2.81 20.95
N ARG A 74 -2.26 1.98 21.14
CA ARG A 74 -3.04 1.94 22.40
C ARG A 74 -2.37 1.11 23.49
N SER A 75 -1.49 0.18 23.14
CA SER A 75 -0.80 -0.70 24.10
C SER A 75 0.31 0.02 24.87
N ASP A 76 0.97 1.00 24.25
CA ASP A 76 2.08 1.74 24.85
C ASP A 76 1.66 2.83 25.86
N ARG A 77 0.36 3.05 26.06
CA ARG A 77 -0.17 3.99 27.07
C ARG A 77 -0.35 3.39 28.47
N ARG A 78 0.15 2.18 28.75
CA ARG A 78 0.18 1.70 30.14
C ARG A 78 1.32 2.43 30.87
N PRO A 79 1.02 3.23 31.91
CA PRO A 79 2.07 3.89 32.68
C PRO A 79 2.92 2.79 33.32
N ARG A 80 4.21 2.76 32.97
CA ARG A 80 5.20 1.97 33.70
C ARG A 80 5.24 2.57 35.12
N ARG A 81 4.68 1.86 36.09
CA ARG A 81 4.88 2.13 37.52
C ARG A 81 6.30 1.76 37.92
#